data_AF-A0A533UKV5-F1
#
_entry.id   AF-A0A533UKV5-F1
#
_cell.length_a   1.000
_cell.length_b   1.000
_cell.length_c   1.000
_cell.angle_alpha   90.00
_cell.angle_beta   90.00
_cell.angle_gamma   90.00
#
_symmetry.space_group_name_H-M   'P 1'
#
loop_
_entity.id
_entity.type
_entity.pdbx_description
1 polymer ?
#
loop_
_entity_poly.entity_id
_entity_poly.type
_entity_poly.pdbx_seq_one_letter_code
_entity_poly.pdbx_strand_id
1 'polypeptide(L)'
;MIRNIGFPVTAPTTECTDHLCPFHGTLSIRGKLIQGKVVSAKAPKMVVVQQETPKFITKFKRYARSQSKTHAYKPSCIDVKEGDIVLTAECKPISKSVSFVVVEVKS
;
A
#
# COMPACT_ATOMS: atom_id res chain seq x y z
N MET A 1 19.76 9.05 -2.75
CA MET A 1 20.31 8.02 -1.84
C MET A 1 19.16 7.21 -1.27
N ILE A 2 19.20 5.88 -1.41
CA ILE A 2 18.12 4.97 -1.01
C ILE A 2 18.28 4.62 0.47
N ARG A 3 17.24 4.86 1.27
CA ARG A 3 17.20 4.52 2.70
C ARG A 3 16.76 3.07 2.87
N ASN A 4 17.38 2.37 3.82
CA ASN A 4 16.90 1.06 4.25
C ASN A 4 15.69 1.24 5.18
N ILE A 5 14.54 0.69 4.77
CA ILE A 5 13.24 0.82 5.46
C ILE A 5 13.10 -0.21 6.60
N GLY A 6 13.99 -1.20 6.68
CA GLY A 6 13.97 -2.25 7.71
C GLY A 6 13.07 -3.45 7.38
N PHE A 7 12.52 -3.53 6.17
CA PHE A 7 11.79 -4.69 5.64
C PHE A 7 12.49 -5.26 4.41
N PRO A 8 12.39 -6.59 4.16
CA PRO A 8 12.93 -7.21 2.95
C PRO A 8 11.99 -6.93 1.77
N VAL A 9 12.08 -5.73 1.22
CA VAL A 9 11.31 -5.28 0.05
C VAL A 9 12.26 -4.97 -1.09
N THR A 10 11.83 -5.21 -2.33
CA THR A 10 12.60 -4.77 -3.50
C THR A 10 12.60 -3.25 -3.57
N ALA A 11 13.79 -2.66 -3.72
CA ALA A 11 13.91 -1.22 -3.85
C ALA A 11 13.47 -0.77 -5.26
N PRO A 12 12.82 0.40 -5.39
CA PRO A 12 12.45 0.94 -6.70
C PRO A 12 13.70 1.30 -7.50
N THR A 13 13.63 1.10 -8.82
CA THR A 13 14.71 1.43 -9.75
C THR A 13 14.78 2.92 -10.08
N THR A 14 13.67 3.65 -9.94
CA THR A 14 13.59 5.08 -10.26
C THR A 14 13.83 5.93 -9.03
N GLU A 15 14.55 7.04 -9.24
CA GLU A 15 14.77 8.04 -8.21
C GLU A 15 13.59 9.01 -8.16
N CYS A 16 13.21 9.47 -6.95
CA CYS A 16 12.16 10.47 -6.78
C CYS A 16 12.54 11.54 -5.76
N THR A 17 11.96 12.73 -5.94
CA THR A 17 12.16 13.92 -5.12
C THR A 17 11.05 14.15 -4.08
N ASP A 18 10.08 13.23 -3.95
CA ASP A 18 8.97 13.35 -3.00
C ASP A 18 9.45 13.18 -1.54
N HIS A 19 9.17 14.17 -0.68
CA HIS A 19 9.47 14.09 0.76
C HIS A 19 8.74 12.98 1.51
N LEU A 20 7.56 12.59 1.01
CA LEU A 20 6.72 11.54 1.59
C LEU A 20 7.08 10.14 1.08
N CYS A 21 8.10 10.01 0.23
CA CYS A 21 8.59 8.71 -0.19
C CYS A 21 9.36 8.04 0.95
N PRO A 22 9.15 6.73 1.21
CA PRO A 22 9.88 6.02 2.25
C PRO A 22 11.35 5.73 1.89
N PHE A 23 11.68 5.65 0.59
CA PHE A 23 13.03 5.37 0.12
C PHE A 23 13.92 6.61 0.05
N HIS A 24 13.42 7.71 -0.52
CA HIS A 24 14.19 8.93 -0.76
C HIS A 24 13.85 10.06 0.22
N GLY A 25 12.69 9.99 0.86
CA GLY A 25 12.16 11.05 1.71
C GLY A 25 12.42 10.84 3.20
N THR A 26 11.59 11.48 4.01
CA THR A 26 11.67 11.46 5.48
C THR A 26 10.60 10.58 6.13
N LEU A 27 9.70 9.99 5.33
CA LEU A 27 8.60 9.20 5.84
C LEU A 27 9.10 7.89 6.46
N SER A 28 8.82 7.70 7.74
CA SER A 28 9.03 6.43 8.43
C SER A 28 7.83 5.50 8.26
N ILE A 29 8.13 4.23 8.02
CA ILE A 29 7.17 3.14 7.95
C ILE A 29 7.19 2.39 9.28
N ARG A 30 6.03 1.86 9.71
CA ARG A 30 5.89 1.07 10.93
C ARG A 30 4.71 0.10 10.82
N GLY A 31 4.60 -0.84 11.75
CA GLY A 31 3.37 -1.59 11.94
C GLY A 31 3.09 -2.61 10.83
N LYS A 32 1.88 -2.57 10.26
CA LYS A 32 1.35 -3.65 9.41
C LYS A 32 1.76 -3.51 7.94
N LEU A 33 2.04 -4.66 7.33
CA LEU A 33 2.13 -4.83 5.89
C LEU A 33 0.83 -5.43 5.38
N ILE A 34 0.20 -4.76 4.40
CA ILE A 34 -1.04 -5.19 3.77
C ILE A 34 -0.76 -5.45 2.30
N GLN A 35 -1.05 -6.67 1.85
CA GLN A 35 -1.04 -7.02 0.44
C GLN A 35 -2.48 -6.94 -0.08
N GLY A 36 -2.66 -6.33 -1.25
CA GLY A 36 -3.96 -6.26 -1.88
C GLY A 36 -3.89 -5.85 -3.35
N LYS A 37 -5.03 -5.96 -4.02
CA LYS A 37 -5.19 -5.60 -5.43
C LYS A 37 -5.54 -4.13 -5.57
N VAL A 38 -4.96 -3.45 -6.54
CA VAL A 38 -5.29 -2.06 -6.85
C VAL A 38 -6.60 -1.99 -7.63
N VAL A 39 -7.59 -1.30 -7.06
CA VAL A 39 -8.91 -1.11 -7.67
C VAL A 39 -9.01 0.20 -8.42
N SER A 40 -8.34 1.24 -7.92
CA SER A 40 -8.38 2.57 -8.54
C SER A 40 -7.06 3.28 -8.31
N ALA A 41 -6.47 3.74 -9.41
CA ALA A 41 -5.24 4.54 -9.43
C ALA A 41 -5.47 5.91 -10.08
N LYS A 42 -6.71 6.41 -10.05
CA LYS A 42 -7.11 7.66 -10.72
C LYS A 42 -6.57 8.92 -10.04
N ALA A 43 -6.30 8.85 -8.73
CA ALA A 43 -5.76 9.99 -7.99
C ALA A 43 -4.25 10.07 -8.20
N PRO A 44 -3.67 11.28 -8.31
CA PRO A 44 -2.27 11.44 -8.73
C PRO A 44 -1.26 10.83 -7.76
N LYS A 45 -1.50 10.99 -6.45
CA LYS A 45 -0.60 10.54 -5.37
C LYS A 45 -1.25 9.53 -4.41
N MET A 46 -2.38 8.94 -4.80
CA MET A 46 -3.13 8.02 -3.94
C MET A 46 -3.70 6.87 -4.75
N VAL A 47 -3.70 5.68 -4.14
CA VAL A 47 -4.24 4.46 -4.72
C VAL A 47 -5.21 3.82 -3.73
N VAL A 48 -6.26 3.18 -4.26
CA VAL A 48 -7.20 2.39 -3.45
C VAL A 48 -6.86 0.91 -3.61
N VAL A 49 -6.41 0.32 -2.50
CA VAL A 49 -6.04 -1.10 -2.41
C VAL A 49 -7.21 -1.86 -1.80
N GLN A 50 -7.59 -2.98 -2.42
CA GLN A 50 -8.61 -3.88 -1.94
C GLN A 50 -7.99 -5.19 -1.49
N GLN A 51 -8.36 -5.62 -0.29
CA GLN A 51 -8.00 -6.92 0.26
C GLN A 51 -9.27 -7.77 0.35
N GLU A 52 -9.22 -8.98 -0.20
CA GLU A 52 -10.30 -9.95 -0.10
C GLU A 52 -10.03 -10.88 1.06
N THR A 53 -10.88 -10.84 2.08
CA THR A 53 -10.75 -11.68 3.27
C THR A 53 -12.10 -12.32 3.58
N PRO A 54 -12.24 -13.66 3.52
CA PRO A 54 -13.51 -14.30 3.81
C PRO A 54 -13.86 -14.14 5.30
N LYS A 55 -15.08 -13.70 5.59
CA LYS A 55 -15.58 -13.55 6.96
C LYS A 55 -16.33 -14.81 7.37
N PHE A 56 -15.88 -15.45 8.45
CA PHE A 56 -16.57 -16.61 9.01
C PHE A 56 -17.81 -16.20 9.78
N ILE A 57 -18.97 -16.78 9.45
CA ILE A 57 -20.24 -16.57 10.15
C ILE A 57 -20.48 -17.76 11.08
N THR A 58 -20.31 -17.53 12.38
CA THR A 58 -20.36 -18.56 13.44
C THR A 58 -21.69 -19.32 13.47
N LYS A 59 -22.83 -18.61 13.37
CA LYS A 59 -24.18 -19.22 13.40
C LYS A 59 -24.39 -20.26 12.30
N PHE A 60 -23.91 -19.98 11.09
CA PHE A 60 -24.13 -20.85 9.92
C PHE A 60 -22.94 -21.74 9.58
N LYS A 61 -21.81 -21.59 10.29
CA LYS A 61 -20.54 -22.27 10.00
C LYS A 61 -20.12 -22.16 8.52
N ARG A 62 -20.34 -20.98 7.93
CA ARG A 62 -20.06 -20.68 6.51
C ARG A 62 -19.20 -19.43 6.38
N TYR A 63 -18.45 -19.34 5.29
CA TYR A 63 -17.68 -18.14 4.94
C TYR A 63 -18.50 -17.25 4.00
N ALA A 64 -18.59 -15.96 4.34
CA ALA A 64 -19.09 -14.93 3.43
C ALA A 64 -17.90 -14.24 2.74
N ARG A 65 -18.07 -13.89 1.47
CA ARG A 65 -17.11 -13.03 0.75
C ARG A 65 -17.14 -11.64 1.38
N SER A 66 -15.98 -11.14 1.76
CA SER A 66 -15.82 -9.77 2.28
C SER A 66 -14.57 -9.15 1.70
N GLN A 67 -14.62 -7.83 1.54
CA GLN A 67 -13.57 -7.03 0.94
C GLN A 67 -13.37 -5.79 1.81
N SER A 68 -12.12 -5.47 2.15
CA SER A 68 -11.74 -4.21 2.79
C SER A 68 -11.02 -3.33 1.77
N LYS A 69 -11.27 -2.02 1.84
CA LYS A 69 -10.60 -1.02 1.01
C LYS A 69 -9.73 -0.13 1.88
N THR A 70 -8.49 0.09 1.45
CA THR A 70 -7.49 0.90 2.15
C THR A 70 -6.91 1.92 1.18
N HIS A 71 -6.83 3.17 1.62
CA HIS A 71 -6.20 4.23 0.86
C HIS A 71 -4.71 4.28 1.17
N ALA A 72 -3.90 4.22 0.11
CA ALA A 72 -2.44 4.24 0.19
C ALA A 72 -1.87 5.43 -0.57
N TYR A 73 -0.79 6.00 -0.07
CA TYR A 73 0.01 7.00 -0.77
C TYR A 73 0.84 6.31 -1.86
N LYS A 74 0.83 6.91 -3.06
CA LYS A 74 1.65 6.49 -4.19
C LYS A 74 2.87 7.40 -4.29
N PRO A 75 4.09 6.91 -3.98
CA PRO A 75 5.31 7.65 -4.27
C PRO A 75 5.56 7.66 -5.79
N SER A 76 6.11 8.76 -6.33
CA SER A 76 6.45 8.85 -7.77
C SER A 76 7.50 7.84 -8.24
N CYS A 77 8.27 7.27 -7.32
CA CYS A 77 9.20 6.18 -7.57
C CYS A 77 8.54 4.86 -8.01
N ILE A 78 7.23 4.68 -7.78
CA ILE A 78 6.56 3.40 -8.04
C ILE A 78 5.39 3.64 -8.98
N ASP A 79 5.51 3.08 -10.18
CA ASP A 79 4.41 3.05 -11.13
C ASP A 79 3.46 1.90 -10.78
N VAL A 80 2.24 2.29 -10.42
CA VAL A 80 1.16 1.39 -10.03
C VAL A 80 0.01 1.57 -11.00
N LYS A 81 -0.48 0.48 -11.57
CA LYS A 81 -1.65 0.45 -12.47
C LYS A 81 -2.84 -0.24 -11.80
N GLU A 82 -4.01 -0.09 -12.41
CA GLU A 82 -5.22 -0.77 -11.97
C GLU A 82 -5.11 -2.27 -12.28
N GLY A 83 -5.34 -3.11 -11.28
CA GLY A 83 -5.22 -4.56 -11.41
C GLY A 83 -4.02 -5.17 -10.72
N ASP A 84 -2.97 -4.38 -10.47
CA ASP A 84 -1.71 -4.86 -9.88
C ASP A 84 -1.91 -5.28 -8.41
N ILE A 85 -1.12 -6.25 -7.96
CA ILE A 85 -1.01 -6.67 -6.57
C ILE A 85 0.13 -5.89 -5.93
N VAL A 86 -0.21 -5.06 -4.95
CA VAL A 86 0.75 -4.20 -4.26
C VAL A 86 0.92 -4.61 -2.81
N LEU A 87 2.14 -4.44 -2.32
CA LEU A 87 2.47 -4.47 -0.90
C LEU A 87 2.48 -3.04 -0.38
N THR A 88 1.65 -2.81 0.62
CA THR A 88 1.46 -1.52 1.25
C THR A 88 1.90 -1.61 2.71
N ALA A 89 2.54 -0.58 3.23
CA ALA A 89 2.99 -0.52 4.61
C ALA A 89 2.31 0.62 5.36
N GLU A 90 2.03 0.39 6.64
CA GLU A 90 1.46 1.39 7.53
C GLU A 90 2.49 2.50 7.86
N CYS A 91 2.00 3.74 7.96
CA CYS A 91 2.85 4.90 8.24
C CYS A 91 2.18 5.84 9.23
N LYS A 92 2.82 6.97 9.55
CA LYS A 92 2.12 8.08 10.20
C LYS A 92 0.96 8.56 9.30
N PRO A 93 -0.14 9.08 9.84
CA PRO A 93 -1.20 9.67 9.01
C PRO A 93 -0.62 10.77 8.10
N ILE A 94 -0.82 10.64 6.80
CA ILE A 94 -0.38 11.62 5.79
C ILE A 94 -1.54 12.59 5.49
N SER A 95 -2.75 12.05 5.44
CA SER A 95 -3.98 12.81 5.24
C SER A 95 -5.12 12.20 6.07
N LYS A 96 -6.33 12.75 5.94
CA LYS A 96 -7.53 12.26 6.65
C LYS A 96 -7.77 10.75 6.42
N SER A 97 -7.50 10.26 5.22
CA SER A 97 -7.83 8.88 4.82
C SER A 97 -6.59 8.03 4.54
N VAL A 98 -5.41 8.65 4.35
CA VAL A 98 -4.20 7.96 3.94
C VAL A 98 -3.26 7.80 5.14
N SER A 99 -3.14 6.55 5.58
CA SER A 99 -2.23 6.13 6.66
C SER A 99 -1.32 4.97 6.23
N PHE A 100 -1.26 4.73 4.92
CA PHE A 100 -0.52 3.63 4.31
C PHE A 100 0.25 4.14 3.10
N VAL A 101 1.36 3.50 2.74
CA VAL A 101 2.19 3.82 1.57
C VAL A 101 2.53 2.56 0.78
N VAL A 102 2.50 2.66 -0.54
CA VAL A 102 2.92 1.57 -1.43
C VAL A 102 4.44 1.43 -1.38
N VAL A 103 4.93 0.21 -1.14
CA VAL A 103 6.36 -0.07 -1.00
C VAL A 103 6.87 -0.94 -2.15
N GLU A 104 6.04 -1.88 -2.61
CA GLU A 104 6.43 -2.85 -3.64
C GLU A 104 5.23 -3.23 -4.51
N VAL A 105 5.49 -3.47 -5.80
CA VAL A 105 4.52 -4.05 -6.74
C VAL A 105 4.94 -5.49 -6.98
N LYS A 106 4.07 -6.46 -6.67
CA LYS A 106 4.39 -7.88 -6.78
C LYS A 106 4.11 -8.44 -8.17
N SER A 107 3.00 -8.06 -8.81
CA SER A 107 2.63 -8.35 -10.21
C SER A 107 1.26 -7.74 -10.53
#